data_AF-A0A1Z3ML43-F1
#
_entry.id   AF-A0A1Z3ML43-F1
#
_cell.length_a   1.000
_cell.length_b   1.000
_cell.length_c   1.000
_cell.angle_alpha   90.00
_cell.angle_beta   90.00
_cell.angle_gamma   90.00
#
_symmetry.space_group_name_H-M   'P 1'
#
loop_
_entity.id
_entity.type
_entity.pdbx_description
1 polymer ?
#
loop_
_entity_poly.entity_id
_entity_poly.type
_entity_poly.pdbx_seq_one_letter_code
_entity_poly.pdbx_strand_id
1 'polypeptide(L)'
;MKRIQTALVITGALYITPAQAFNFEEAAAIEGTFRGIVAHCADEATAKVFTEGSKAQVAFSLQGEDVIIPVELVEVLITDHAARPEIKELGAEECDSLLPRLMKLNKERSIALESTEVLTHSLLEASRNNSQPGL
;
A
#
# COMPACT_ATOMS: atom_id res chain seq x y z
N MET A 1 -52.18 8.60 -18.86
CA MET A 1 -51.07 8.45 -17.88
C MET A 1 -51.12 7.06 -17.26
N LYS A 2 -50.11 6.22 -17.51
CA LYS A 2 -49.48 5.30 -16.54
C LYS A 2 -48.32 4.61 -17.26
N ARG A 3 -47.11 4.93 -16.81
CA ARG A 3 -45.83 4.55 -17.42
C ARG A 3 -45.52 3.10 -17.11
N ILE A 4 -44.99 2.41 -18.10
CA ILE A 4 -44.34 1.11 -18.02
C ILE A 4 -43.15 1.25 -17.06
N GLN A 5 -43.18 0.52 -15.94
CA GLN A 5 -42.00 0.31 -15.10
C GLN A 5 -41.21 -0.84 -15.72
N THR A 6 -40.20 -0.48 -16.51
CA THR A 6 -39.14 -1.40 -16.92
C THR A 6 -38.36 -1.80 -15.67
N ALA A 7 -38.46 -3.06 -15.27
CA ALA A 7 -37.55 -3.66 -14.32
C ALA A 7 -36.17 -3.76 -14.99
N LEU A 8 -35.29 -2.80 -14.69
CA LEU A 8 -33.88 -2.90 -15.04
C LEU A 8 -33.25 -3.86 -14.05
N VAL A 9 -32.94 -5.05 -14.57
CA VAL A 9 -32.18 -6.10 -13.90
C VAL A 9 -30.88 -5.51 -13.37
N ILE A 10 -30.69 -5.68 -12.07
CA ILE A 10 -29.50 -5.34 -11.30
C ILE A 10 -28.33 -6.16 -11.88
N THR A 11 -27.61 -5.58 -12.85
CA THR A 11 -26.21 -5.93 -13.06
C THR A 11 -25.48 -5.26 -11.91
N GLY A 12 -25.22 -6.03 -10.86
CA GLY A 12 -24.42 -5.61 -9.72
C GLY A 12 -22.97 -5.42 -10.15
N ALA A 13 -22.69 -4.33 -10.87
CA ALA A 13 -21.43 -3.66 -10.70
C ALA A 13 -21.45 -3.15 -9.26
N LEU A 14 -20.79 -3.89 -8.37
CA LEU A 14 -20.30 -3.32 -7.12
C LEU A 14 -19.40 -2.15 -7.54
N TYR A 15 -19.99 -0.97 -7.70
CA TYR A 15 -19.24 0.27 -7.61
C TYR A 15 -18.84 0.36 -6.14
N ILE A 16 -17.72 -0.27 -5.82
CA ILE A 16 -16.90 0.16 -4.71
C ILE A 16 -16.55 1.59 -5.07
N THR A 17 -17.30 2.55 -4.51
CA THR A 17 -16.88 3.94 -4.49
C THR A 17 -15.42 3.92 -4.02
N PRO A 18 -14.44 4.37 -4.83
CA PRO A 18 -13.06 4.30 -4.41
C PRO A 18 -12.98 5.10 -3.11
N ALA A 19 -12.68 4.40 -2.03
CA ALA A 19 -12.44 5.03 -0.74
C ALA A 19 -11.37 6.09 -0.98
N GLN A 20 -11.75 7.38 -0.94
CA GLN A 20 -10.89 8.56 -1.07
C GLN A 20 -9.78 8.41 -2.12
N ALA A 21 -9.92 9.03 -3.30
CA ALA A 21 -8.92 9.06 -4.37
C ALA A 21 -7.48 8.94 -3.81
N PHE A 22 -6.88 7.76 -3.98
CA PHE A 22 -5.64 7.40 -3.32
C PHE A 22 -4.54 8.39 -3.70
N ASN A 23 -3.94 9.05 -2.71
CA ASN A 23 -2.89 10.04 -2.94
C ASN A 23 -1.51 9.37 -2.91
N PHE A 24 -0.88 9.31 -4.08
CA PHE A 24 0.42 8.68 -4.25
C PHE A 24 1.51 9.26 -3.38
N GLU A 25 1.71 10.57 -3.55
CA GLU A 25 2.84 11.27 -2.97
C GLU A 25 2.77 11.17 -1.45
N GLU A 26 1.54 11.23 -0.91
CA GLU A 26 1.29 11.04 0.52
C GLU A 26 1.63 9.63 1.00
N ALA A 27 1.25 8.57 0.27
CA ALA A 27 1.59 7.21 0.64
C ALA A 27 3.10 6.95 0.61
N ALA A 28 3.79 7.41 -0.45
CA ALA A 28 5.25 7.31 -0.56
C ALA A 28 5.96 8.15 0.52
N ALA A 29 5.43 9.34 0.83
CA ALA A 29 5.95 10.21 1.88
C ALA A 29 5.86 9.59 3.27
N ILE A 30 4.70 9.02 3.60
CA ILE A 30 4.47 8.33 4.87
C ILE A 30 5.43 7.14 5.00
N GLU A 31 5.54 6.33 3.94
CA GLU A 31 6.46 5.18 3.93
C GLU A 31 7.92 5.61 4.11
N GLY A 32 8.38 6.60 3.35
CA GLY A 32 9.74 7.13 3.47
C GLY A 32 10.01 7.65 4.88
N THR A 33 9.05 8.36 5.46
CA THR A 33 9.17 8.87 6.84
C THR A 33 9.32 7.72 7.84
N PHE A 34 8.49 6.67 7.74
CA PHE A 34 8.60 5.52 8.65
C PHE A 34 9.92 4.78 8.49
N ARG A 35 10.38 4.53 7.25
CA ARG A 35 11.67 3.89 6.99
C ARG A 35 12.83 4.72 7.54
N GLY A 36 12.80 6.03 7.33
CA GLY A 36 13.80 6.94 7.86
C GLY A 36 13.86 6.90 9.39
N ILE A 37 12.71 6.98 10.06
CA ILE A 37 12.64 6.92 11.54
C ILE A 37 13.19 5.60 12.05
N VAL A 38 12.80 4.46 11.46
CA VAL A 38 13.31 3.15 11.91
C VAL A 38 14.80 3.00 11.61
N ALA A 39 15.29 3.47 10.46
CA ALA A 39 16.71 3.44 10.14
C ALA A 39 17.57 4.30 11.08
N HIS A 40 17.01 5.40 11.60
CA HIS A 40 17.67 6.26 12.58
C HIS A 40 17.59 5.71 14.01
N CYS A 41 16.43 5.22 14.41
CA CYS A 41 16.14 4.87 15.80
C CYS A 41 16.37 3.39 16.17
N ALA A 42 16.51 2.49 15.20
CA ALA A 42 16.61 1.04 15.44
C ALA A 42 17.97 0.46 15.05
N ASP A 43 18.22 -0.79 15.43
CA ASP A 43 19.34 -1.56 14.87
C ASP A 43 19.13 -1.90 13.39
N GLU A 44 20.23 -2.24 12.71
CA GLU A 44 20.26 -2.53 11.27
C GLU A 44 19.32 -3.68 10.88
N ALA A 45 19.19 -4.71 11.72
CA ALA A 45 18.34 -5.87 11.42
C ALA A 45 16.85 -5.46 11.44
N THR A 46 16.46 -4.65 12.41
CA THR A 46 15.09 -4.10 12.53
C THR A 46 14.78 -3.14 11.39
N ALA A 47 15.72 -2.27 11.03
CA ALA A 47 15.55 -1.34 9.89
C ALA A 47 15.38 -2.05 8.55
N LYS A 48 16.07 -3.19 8.35
CA LYS A 48 15.96 -3.99 7.13
C LYS A 48 14.54 -4.51 6.90
N VAL A 49 13.84 -4.95 7.95
CA VAL A 49 12.45 -5.43 7.88
C VAL A 49 11.51 -4.37 7.29
N PHE A 50 11.74 -3.10 7.59
CA PHE A 50 10.93 -1.98 7.08
C PHE A 50 11.20 -1.66 5.61
N THR A 51 12.42 -1.94 5.14
CA THR A 51 12.87 -1.60 3.79
C THR A 51 12.38 -2.62 2.76
N GLU A 52 12.27 -3.88 3.15
CA GLU A 52 11.84 -4.98 2.27
C GLU A 52 10.31 -5.03 2.11
N GLY A 53 9.55 -4.72 3.17
CA GLY A 53 8.13 -5.03 3.26
C GLY A 53 7.11 -4.02 2.76
N SER A 54 7.41 -3.13 1.79
CA SER A 54 6.39 -2.12 1.40
C SER A 54 6.40 -1.59 -0.05
N LYS A 55 7.49 -1.73 -0.80
CA LYS A 55 7.63 -1.11 -2.13
C LYS A 55 6.55 -1.56 -3.11
N ALA A 56 6.33 -2.87 -3.17
CA ALA A 56 5.35 -3.48 -4.06
C ALA A 56 3.91 -3.09 -3.69
N GLN A 57 3.62 -2.94 -2.40
CA GLN A 57 2.29 -2.54 -1.96
C GLN A 57 2.01 -1.08 -2.25
N VAL A 58 2.97 -0.19 -1.99
CA VAL A 58 2.81 1.20 -2.37
C VAL A 58 2.62 1.26 -3.87
N ALA A 59 3.47 0.59 -4.67
CA ALA A 59 3.30 0.49 -6.12
C ALA A 59 1.94 -0.09 -6.55
N PHE A 60 1.40 -1.10 -5.85
CA PHE A 60 0.08 -1.68 -6.15
C PHE A 60 -1.06 -0.73 -5.80
N SER A 61 -1.05 -0.12 -4.62
CA SER A 61 -2.04 0.88 -4.21
C SER A 61 -2.03 2.10 -5.13
N LEU A 62 -0.89 2.36 -5.78
CA LEU A 62 -0.72 3.42 -6.78
C LEU A 62 -1.30 3.13 -8.16
N GLN A 63 -1.54 1.86 -8.48
CA GLN A 63 -2.05 1.45 -9.78
C GLN A 63 -3.55 1.70 -9.89
N GLY A 64 -4.02 2.93 -9.59
CA GLY A 64 -5.39 3.35 -9.89
C GLY A 64 -5.76 2.95 -11.32
N GLU A 65 -7.06 2.79 -11.60
CA GLU A 65 -7.57 2.05 -12.78
C GLU A 65 -6.95 2.47 -14.14
N ASP A 66 -6.40 3.69 -14.25
CA ASP A 66 -5.79 4.23 -15.47
C ASP A 66 -4.27 4.56 -15.39
N VAL A 67 -3.56 4.29 -14.28
CA VAL A 67 -2.17 4.76 -14.08
C VAL A 67 -1.21 3.61 -13.73
N ILE A 68 -0.15 3.44 -14.53
CA ILE A 68 0.94 2.50 -14.25
C ILE A 68 2.14 3.29 -13.70
N ILE A 69 2.42 3.14 -12.39
CA ILE A 69 3.60 3.74 -11.75
C ILE A 69 4.72 2.69 -11.61
N PRO A 70 5.94 2.93 -12.13
CA PRO A 70 7.08 2.03 -11.95
C PRO A 70 7.52 1.94 -10.48
N VAL A 71 7.89 0.75 -10.03
CA VAL A 71 8.38 0.51 -8.65
C VAL A 71 9.64 1.34 -8.36
N GLU A 72 10.48 1.58 -9.36
CA GLU A 72 11.69 2.38 -9.24
C GLU A 72 11.37 3.83 -8.88
N LEU A 73 10.30 4.41 -9.44
CA LEU A 73 9.89 5.78 -9.14
C LEU A 73 9.38 5.89 -7.70
N VAL A 74 8.63 4.88 -7.24
CA VAL A 74 8.17 4.80 -5.84
C VAL A 74 9.35 4.77 -4.88
N GLU A 75 10.38 4.00 -5.20
CA GLU A 75 11.56 3.87 -4.34
C GLU A 75 12.37 5.17 -4.24
N VAL A 76 12.46 5.95 -5.33
CA VAL A 76 13.10 7.28 -5.31
C VAL A 76 12.41 8.19 -4.31
N LEU A 77 11.08 8.30 -4.37
CA LEU A 77 10.32 9.16 -3.44
C LEU A 77 10.45 8.70 -1.99
N ILE A 78 10.35 7.39 -1.75
CA ILE A 78 10.55 6.83 -0.40
C ILE A 78 11.93 7.21 0.14
N THR A 79 12.97 7.08 -0.69
CA THR A 79 14.36 7.38 -0.30
C THR A 79 14.54 8.86 0.03
N ASP A 80 13.98 9.77 -0.79
CA ASP A 80 14.03 11.21 -0.55
C ASP A 80 13.37 11.59 0.78
N HIS A 81 12.21 11.00 1.07
CA HIS A 81 11.51 11.23 2.34
C HIS A 81 12.23 10.61 3.55
N ALA A 82 12.88 9.47 3.39
CA ALA A 82 13.67 8.83 4.45
C ALA A 82 14.94 9.63 4.80
N ALA A 83 15.47 10.40 3.86
CA ALA A 83 16.70 11.17 4.03
C ALA A 83 16.50 12.56 4.68
N ARG A 84 15.25 12.91 5.02
CA ARG A 84 14.85 14.22 5.55
C ARG A 84 15.63 14.62 6.82
N PRO A 85 16.13 15.87 6.92
CA PRO A 85 16.92 16.32 8.07
C PRO A 85 16.21 16.15 9.41
N GLU A 86 14.90 16.38 9.45
CA GLU A 86 14.08 16.31 10.66
C GLU A 86 14.12 14.91 11.30
N ILE A 87 14.35 13.86 10.50
CA ILE A 87 14.49 12.48 10.99
C ILE A 87 15.84 12.29 11.69
N LYS A 88 16.90 12.92 11.18
CA LYS A 88 18.25 12.82 11.74
C LYS A 88 18.42 13.59 13.04
N GLU A 89 17.53 14.55 13.27
CA GLU A 89 17.51 15.38 14.47
C GLU A 89 16.72 14.75 15.63
N LEU A 90 16.05 13.60 15.40
CA LEU A 90 15.29 12.89 16.44
C LEU A 90 16.21 12.47 17.59
N GLY A 91 15.81 12.84 18.80
CA GLY A 91 16.49 12.49 20.04
C GLY A 91 16.11 11.09 20.55
N ALA A 92 16.84 10.63 21.57
CA ALA A 92 16.62 9.31 22.17
C ALA A 92 15.19 9.13 22.71
N GLU A 93 14.62 10.14 23.37
CA GLU A 93 13.26 10.10 23.92
C GLU A 93 12.19 9.93 22.82
N GLU A 94 12.37 10.60 21.68
CA GLU A 94 11.47 10.48 20.55
C GLU A 94 11.59 9.10 19.90
N CYS A 95 12.81 8.59 19.74
CA CYS A 95 13.05 7.24 19.25
C CYS A 95 12.39 6.17 20.14
N ASP A 96 12.55 6.27 21.46
CA ASP A 96 11.97 5.34 22.44
C ASP A 96 10.43 5.34 22.38
N SER A 97 9.83 6.49 22.06
CA SER A 97 8.38 6.64 21.92
C SER A 97 7.84 6.14 20.57
N LEU A 98 8.55 6.44 19.49
CA LEU A 98 8.10 6.17 18.12
C LEU A 98 8.34 4.72 17.70
N LEU A 99 9.49 4.15 18.06
CA LEU A 99 9.92 2.83 17.54
C LEU A 99 8.91 1.71 17.88
N PRO A 100 8.39 1.57 19.12
CA PRO A 100 7.41 0.53 19.43
C PRO A 100 6.09 0.69 18.64
N ARG A 101 5.68 1.94 18.37
CA ARG A 101 4.45 2.24 17.62
C ARG A 101 4.63 1.88 16.15
N LEU A 102 5.78 2.21 15.57
CA LEU A 102 6.13 1.83 14.20
C LEU A 102 6.23 0.31 14.07
N MET A 103 6.85 -0.39 15.02
CA MET A 103 6.90 -1.86 15.02
C MET A 103 5.50 -2.48 15.01
N LYS A 104 4.60 -1.96 15.85
CA LYS A 104 3.19 -2.42 15.86
C LYS A 104 2.52 -2.17 14.51
N LEU A 105 2.69 -0.97 13.95
CA LEU A 105 2.11 -0.61 12.66
C LEU A 105 2.63 -1.51 11.54
N ASN A 106 3.93 -1.80 11.51
CA ASN A 106 4.50 -2.70 10.51
C ASN A 106 3.99 -4.13 10.65
N LYS A 107 3.76 -4.63 11.88
CA LYS A 107 3.12 -5.94 12.09
C LYS A 107 1.71 -5.98 11.51
N GLU A 108 0.90 -4.96 11.79
CA GLU A 108 -0.45 -4.84 11.23
C GLU A 108 -0.43 -4.73 9.70
N ARG A 109 0.52 -3.95 9.17
CA ARG A 109 0.78 -3.84 7.73
C ARG A 109 1.12 -5.20 7.13
N SER A 110 2.07 -5.95 7.68
CA SER A 110 2.47 -7.26 7.16
C SER A 110 1.30 -8.25 7.10
N ILE A 111 0.39 -8.25 8.08
CA ILE A 111 -0.82 -9.08 8.06
C ILE A 111 -1.75 -8.67 6.90
N ALA A 112 -1.93 -7.36 6.71
CA ALA A 112 -2.73 -6.82 5.61
C ALA A 112 -2.09 -7.12 4.23
N LEU A 113 -0.77 -7.07 4.13
CA LEU A 113 -0.02 -7.42 2.93
C LEU A 113 -0.18 -8.88 2.56
N GLU A 114 0.03 -9.79 3.51
CA GLU A 114 -0.17 -11.23 3.31
C GLU A 114 -1.60 -11.52 2.83
N SER A 115 -2.59 -10.87 3.43
CA SER A 115 -3.99 -11.00 3.02
C SER A 115 -4.24 -10.47 1.60
N THR A 116 -3.57 -9.37 1.22
CA THR A 116 -3.68 -8.77 -0.12
C THR A 116 -2.99 -9.64 -1.17
N GLU A 117 -1.83 -10.23 -0.86
CA GLU A 117 -1.12 -11.17 -1.72
C GLU A 117 -1.96 -12.42 -1.98
N VAL A 118 -2.55 -13.02 -0.95
CA VAL A 118 -3.46 -14.16 -1.08
C VAL A 118 -4.66 -13.82 -1.96
N LEU A 119 -5.26 -12.65 -1.77
CA LEU A 119 -6.38 -12.19 -2.60
C LEU A 119 -5.96 -11.97 -4.05
N THR A 120 -4.83 -11.31 -4.27
CA THR A 120 -4.28 -11.04 -5.61
C THR A 120 -3.98 -12.34 -6.35
N HIS A 121 -3.34 -13.31 -5.69
CA HIS A 121 -3.12 -14.65 -6.26
C HIS A 121 -4.44 -15.33 -6.62
N SER A 122 -5.42 -15.33 -5.71
CA SER A 122 -6.74 -15.93 -5.94
C SER A 122 -7.46 -15.30 -7.13
N LEU A 123 -7.37 -13.97 -7.28
CA LEU A 123 -7.96 -13.23 -8.40
C LEU A 123 -7.24 -13.52 -9.73
N LEU A 124 -5.91 -13.59 -9.72
CA LEU A 124 -5.12 -13.97 -10.90
C LEU A 124 -5.40 -15.40 -11.35
N GLU A 125 -5.56 -16.33 -10.42
CA GLU A 125 -5.95 -17.72 -10.70
C GLU A 125 -7.38 -17.79 -11.28
N ALA A 126 -8.34 -17.11 -10.65
CA ALA A 126 -9.71 -17.04 -11.14
C ALA A 126 -9.79 -16.38 -12.53
N SER A 127 -9.01 -15.33 -12.77
CA SER A 127 -8.90 -14.67 -14.08
C SER A 127 -8.32 -15.62 -15.14
N ARG A 128 -7.24 -16.35 -14.84
CA ARG A 128 -6.65 -17.36 -15.73
C ARG A 128 -7.62 -18.48 -16.06
N ASN A 129 -8.36 -18.98 -15.08
CA ASN A 129 -9.36 -20.03 -15.27
C ASN A 129 -10.56 -19.55 -16.09
N ASN A 130 -10.96 -18.28 -15.95
CA ASN A 130 -12.00 -17.67 -16.80
C ASN A 130 -11.50 -17.24 -18.19
N SER A 131 -10.18 -17.16 -18.40
CA SER A 131 -9.55 -16.79 -19.68
C SER A 131 -9.24 -18.00 -20.57
N GLN A 132 -9.54 -19.23 -20.12
CA GLN A 132 -9.60 -20.41 -20.98
C GLN A 132 -11.05 -20.71 -21.37
N PRO A 133 -11.55 -20.17 -22.50
CA PRO A 133 -12.80 -20.64 -23.06
C PRO A 133 -12.56 -22.01 -23.73
N GLY A 134 -13.04 -23.07 -23.07
CA GLY A 134 -13.38 -24.34 -23.71
C GLY A 134 -12.27 -25.39 -23.84
N LEU A 135 -12.48 -26.51 -23.15
CA LEU A 135 -12.39 -27.84 -23.75
C LEU A 135 -13.82 -28.39 -23.88
#